data_AF-A0A1V9FZD6-F1
#
_entry.id   AF-A0A1V9FZD6-F1
#
_cell.length_a   1.000
_cell.length_b   1.000
_cell.length_c   1.000
_cell.angle_alpha   90.00
_cell.angle_beta   90.00
_cell.angle_gamma   90.00
#
_symmetry.space_group_name_H-M   'P 1'
#
loop_
_entity.id
_entity.type
_entity.pdbx_description
1 polymer ?
#
loop_
_entity_poly.entity_id
_entity_poly.type
_entity_poly.pdbx_seq_one_letter_code
_entity_poly.pdbx_strand_id
1 'polypeptide(L)'
;MVVAERAPYVPPAALNNQWNATSMDDYAEAISYDPNGNILTYNRKGAPEVGKPVSMDELTYNYDLNKNRLNYINDNITSTYTEDIETQNNNNHTYDAIGNLKSDFTAGVTNITWSVYGKITNITKGTNSISYTYDAEGNRITKSADGITTIYVRDGSGKVQSVYVKPAGSGLQQSEVHLYGSNRIGIIDGASAVPPTRNLENGYGTATISTFIRNEKTFELSNHLGNVLATVGDKKIQNSTDNSSVEYFTADVRTASDYYPYGMLMPGRSYAPVNSYRYGFNSKEQDPEVKGAGNQYDYGFRIYDPRIGKFLSVDPLAKSFP
;
A
#
# COMPACT_ATOMS: atom_id res chain seq x y z
N MET A 1 -10.02 -70.53 14.63
CA MET A 1 -10.79 -69.28 14.73
C MET A 1 -10.01 -68.34 15.64
N VAL A 2 -9.11 -67.54 15.06
CA VAL A 2 -8.27 -66.60 15.80
C VAL A 2 -8.96 -65.26 15.73
N VAL A 3 -9.56 -64.83 16.84
CA VAL A 3 -10.13 -63.50 16.98
C VAL A 3 -8.98 -62.55 17.29
N ALA A 4 -8.58 -61.74 16.32
CA ALA A 4 -7.66 -60.64 16.56
C ALA A 4 -8.45 -59.52 17.28
N GLU A 5 -8.18 -59.33 18.56
CA GLU A 5 -8.67 -58.18 19.30
C GLU A 5 -8.04 -56.92 18.72
N ARG A 6 -8.91 -56.07 18.16
CA ARG A 6 -8.56 -54.77 17.60
C ARG A 6 -8.18 -53.85 18.77
N ALA A 7 -6.93 -53.39 18.82
CA ALA A 7 -6.48 -52.42 19.82
C ALA A 7 -7.41 -51.19 19.83
N PRO A 8 -7.84 -50.70 21.00
CA PRO A 8 -8.69 -49.53 21.08
C PRO A 8 -7.96 -48.31 20.51
N TYR A 9 -8.69 -47.54 19.70
CA TYR A 9 -8.25 -46.24 19.20
C TYR A 9 -7.95 -45.32 20.39
N VAL A 10 -6.68 -44.91 20.53
CA VAL A 10 -6.27 -43.85 21.46
C VAL A 10 -6.42 -42.53 20.69
N PRO A 11 -7.39 -41.66 21.02
CA PRO A 11 -7.46 -40.35 20.40
C PRO A 11 -6.16 -39.58 20.70
N PRO A 12 -5.67 -38.74 19.76
CA PRO A 12 -4.60 -37.80 20.08
C PRO A 12 -4.98 -37.03 21.35
N ALA A 13 -4.02 -36.84 22.26
CA ALA A 13 -4.25 -36.04 23.46
C ALA A 13 -4.95 -34.75 23.05
N ALA A 14 -6.08 -34.44 23.71
CA ALA A 14 -6.79 -33.20 23.47
C ALA A 14 -5.79 -32.06 23.66
N LEU A 15 -5.33 -31.46 22.57
CA LEU A 15 -4.56 -30.22 22.62
C LEU A 15 -5.54 -29.20 23.18
N ASN A 16 -5.44 -28.98 24.48
CA ASN A 16 -6.07 -27.86 25.13
C ASN A 16 -5.41 -26.63 24.50
N ASN A 17 -6.12 -25.96 23.59
CA ASN A 17 -5.71 -24.66 23.05
C ASN A 17 -5.72 -23.62 24.18
N GLN A 18 -4.75 -23.72 25.09
CA GLN A 18 -4.49 -22.77 26.16
C GLN A 18 -3.58 -21.69 25.61
N TRP A 19 -4.19 -20.55 25.30
CA TRP A 19 -3.47 -19.36 24.88
C TRP A 19 -3.14 -18.52 26.12
N ASN A 20 -1.89 -18.54 26.56
CA ASN A 20 -1.40 -17.62 27.58
C ASN A 20 -0.95 -16.33 26.89
N ALA A 21 -1.77 -15.28 26.99
CA ALA A 21 -1.39 -13.98 26.45
C ALA A 21 -0.26 -13.39 27.30
N THR A 22 0.86 -13.09 26.65
CA THR A 22 1.96 -12.34 27.26
C THR A 22 1.87 -10.90 26.78
N SER A 23 1.85 -9.94 27.71
CA SER A 23 1.95 -8.53 27.34
C SER A 23 3.33 -8.26 26.77
N MET A 24 3.38 -7.68 25.57
CA MET A 24 4.61 -7.24 24.93
C MET A 24 4.44 -5.76 24.58
N ASP A 25 5.54 -4.99 24.68
CA ASP A 25 5.54 -3.57 24.30
C ASP A 25 5.72 -3.37 22.79
N ASP A 26 5.94 -4.46 22.05
CA ASP A 26 6.15 -4.46 20.61
C ASP A 26 4.96 -3.79 19.90
N TYR A 27 5.28 -2.89 18.97
CA TYR A 27 4.29 -2.15 18.19
C TYR A 27 3.34 -1.26 19.00
N ALA A 28 3.56 -1.10 20.31
CA ALA A 28 2.79 -0.19 21.14
C ALA A 28 2.96 1.27 20.71
N GLU A 29 1.96 2.07 21.02
CA GLU A 29 1.91 3.47 20.61
C GLU A 29 1.21 4.38 21.60
N ALA A 30 1.61 5.64 21.59
CA ALA A 30 0.96 6.71 22.33
C ALA A 30 0.98 7.99 21.51
N ILE A 31 -0.19 8.59 21.30
CA ILE A 31 -0.36 9.81 20.50
C ILE A 31 -1.08 10.86 21.34
N SER A 32 -0.64 12.11 21.25
CA SER A 32 -1.31 13.25 21.87
C SER A 32 -1.70 14.29 20.84
N TYR A 33 -2.73 15.09 21.17
CA TYR A 33 -3.29 16.09 20.26
C TYR A 33 -3.54 17.42 20.98
N ASP A 34 -3.51 18.50 20.22
CA ASP A 34 -4.08 19.77 20.64
C ASP A 34 -5.63 19.79 20.42
N PRO A 35 -6.35 20.80 20.92
CA PRO A 35 -7.80 20.92 20.72
C PRO A 35 -8.25 21.08 19.26
N ASN A 36 -7.33 21.44 18.34
CA ASN A 36 -7.61 21.54 16.91
C ASN A 36 -7.35 20.22 16.16
N GLY A 37 -6.96 19.15 16.88
CA GLY A 37 -6.66 17.85 16.30
C GLY A 37 -5.26 17.74 15.67
N ASN A 38 -4.36 18.70 15.91
CA ASN A 38 -2.97 18.55 15.51
C ASN A 38 -2.29 17.54 16.44
N ILE A 39 -1.58 16.56 15.86
CA ILE A 39 -0.70 15.66 16.60
C ILE A 39 0.37 16.50 17.28
N LEU A 40 0.54 16.38 18.60
CA LEU A 40 1.60 17.05 19.38
C LEU A 40 2.79 16.12 19.60
N THR A 41 2.51 14.88 20.03
CA THR A 41 3.53 13.84 20.21
C THR A 41 3.08 12.51 19.62
N TYR A 42 4.04 11.71 19.15
CA TYR A 42 3.78 10.34 18.72
C TYR A 42 4.96 9.44 19.11
N ASN A 43 4.72 8.56 20.09
CA ASN A 43 5.67 7.53 20.50
C ASN A 43 5.28 6.22 19.83
N ARG A 44 6.21 5.63 19.07
CA ARG A 44 6.01 4.33 18.41
C ARG A 44 7.06 3.35 18.87
N LYS A 45 6.62 2.14 19.21
CA LYS A 45 7.51 1.01 19.46
C LYS A 45 7.63 0.18 18.19
N GLY A 46 8.85 -0.25 17.89
CA GLY A 46 9.11 -1.31 16.92
C GLY A 46 9.00 -2.68 17.59
N ALA A 47 9.83 -3.63 17.19
CA ALA A 47 9.89 -4.94 17.82
C ALA A 47 11.31 -5.51 17.87
N PRO A 48 11.76 -6.03 19.02
CA PRO A 48 13.07 -6.69 19.14
C PRO A 48 13.23 -7.92 18.26
N GLU A 49 12.12 -8.54 17.82
CA GLU A 49 12.14 -9.73 16.94
C GLU A 49 12.84 -9.48 15.59
N VAL A 50 12.92 -8.21 15.15
CA VAL A 50 13.70 -7.82 13.96
C VAL A 50 15.13 -7.39 14.26
N GLY A 51 15.63 -7.66 15.47
CA GLY A 51 17.01 -7.32 15.87
C GLY A 51 17.25 -5.82 16.08
N LYS A 52 16.20 -5.04 16.34
CA LYS A 52 16.25 -3.59 16.55
C LYS A 52 15.66 -3.21 17.93
N PRO A 53 15.91 -1.99 18.46
CA PRO A 53 15.39 -1.59 19.77
C PRO A 53 13.85 -1.61 19.85
N VAL A 54 13.29 -1.76 21.05
CA VAL A 54 11.83 -1.66 21.27
C VAL A 54 11.33 -0.26 20.92
N SER A 55 12.03 0.78 21.37
CA SER A 55 11.68 2.15 21.03
C SER A 55 12.14 2.48 19.61
N MET A 56 11.20 2.89 18.76
CA MET A 56 11.48 3.33 17.40
C MET A 56 11.47 4.85 17.34
N ASP A 57 10.35 5.48 17.72
CA ASP A 57 10.23 6.94 17.72
C ASP A 57 9.76 7.51 19.06
N GLU A 58 10.21 8.72 19.36
CA GLU A 58 9.68 9.63 20.37
C GLU A 58 9.48 11.03 19.76
N LEU A 59 8.45 11.16 18.92
CA LEU A 59 8.26 12.33 18.07
C LEU A 59 7.56 13.48 18.78
N THR A 60 8.06 14.69 18.54
CA THR A 60 7.39 15.96 18.85
C THR A 60 7.16 16.76 17.57
N TYR A 61 5.90 17.12 17.32
CA TYR A 61 5.46 17.83 16.12
C TYR A 61 5.43 19.34 16.39
N ASN A 62 6.18 20.11 15.59
CA ASN A 62 6.30 21.56 15.76
C ASN A 62 5.55 22.27 14.62
N TYR A 63 4.60 23.14 14.96
CA TYR A 63 3.74 23.83 14.00
C TYR A 63 4.11 25.30 13.85
N ASP A 64 3.77 25.87 12.70
CA ASP A 64 3.80 27.33 12.53
C ASP A 64 2.89 28.02 13.56
N LEU A 65 3.37 29.12 14.15
CA LEU A 65 2.60 29.90 15.12
C LEU A 65 1.22 30.28 14.59
N ASN A 66 0.18 29.98 15.38
CA ASN A 66 -1.24 30.25 15.10
C ASN A 66 -1.75 29.63 13.79
N LYS A 67 -1.15 28.52 13.33
CA LYS A 67 -1.56 27.82 12.11
C LYS A 67 -1.52 26.31 12.31
N ASN A 68 -2.45 25.58 11.67
CA ASN A 68 -2.44 24.11 11.64
C ASN A 68 -1.52 23.58 10.53
N ARG A 69 -0.27 24.08 10.48
CA ARG A 69 0.73 23.70 9.46
C ARG A 69 1.99 23.17 10.15
N LEU A 70 2.28 21.89 9.93
CA LEU A 70 3.45 21.23 10.50
C LEU A 70 4.71 21.87 9.90
N ASN A 71 5.64 22.32 10.72
CA ASN A 71 6.88 22.91 10.25
C ASN A 71 8.01 21.85 10.23
N TYR A 72 8.25 21.18 11.36
CA TYR A 72 9.27 20.13 11.49
C TYR A 72 8.93 19.17 12.64
N ILE A 73 9.58 18.01 12.64
CA ILE A 73 9.45 17.00 13.71
C ILE A 73 10.81 16.85 14.39
N ASN A 74 10.80 16.80 15.73
CA ASN A 74 11.95 16.37 16.52
C ASN A 74 11.71 14.93 16.96
N ASP A 75 12.76 14.13 16.94
CA ASP A 75 12.78 12.80 17.54
C ASP A 75 13.79 12.76 18.68
N ASN A 76 13.32 12.37 19.86
CA ASN A 76 14.13 12.35 21.08
C ASN A 76 14.83 11.01 21.32
N ILE A 77 14.63 10.04 20.43
CA ILE A 77 15.42 8.82 20.39
C ILE A 77 16.22 8.75 19.09
N THR A 78 17.16 7.82 19.05
CA THR A 78 17.85 7.46 17.81
C THR A 78 17.69 5.97 17.67
N SER A 79 17.07 5.53 16.58
CA SER A 79 16.89 4.12 16.31
C SER A 79 17.68 3.69 15.06
N THR A 80 17.62 2.40 14.74
CA THR A 80 18.18 1.84 13.50
C THR A 80 17.10 1.38 12.53
N TYR A 81 15.84 1.80 12.77
CA TYR A 81 14.75 1.53 11.85
C TYR A 81 14.93 2.35 10.56
N THR A 82 14.68 1.73 9.41
CA THR A 82 14.77 2.42 8.12
C THR A 82 13.57 3.33 7.89
N GLU A 83 12.50 3.05 8.62
CA GLU A 83 11.22 3.74 8.62
C GLU A 83 11.17 4.88 9.66
N ASP A 84 12.23 5.00 10.47
CA ASP A 84 12.35 5.97 11.55
C ASP A 84 12.29 7.41 11.05
N ILE A 85 11.62 8.29 11.81
CA ILE A 85 11.58 9.72 11.49
C ILE A 85 12.59 10.45 12.35
N GLU A 86 13.75 10.70 11.76
CA GLU A 86 14.82 11.46 12.40
C GLU A 86 14.43 12.93 12.65
N THR A 87 15.11 13.54 13.65
CA THR A 87 15.01 14.98 13.92
C THR A 87 15.27 15.81 12.67
N GLN A 88 14.36 16.75 12.41
CA GLN A 88 14.36 17.58 11.22
C GLN A 88 14.75 19.02 11.52
N ASN A 89 15.38 19.69 10.54
CA ASN A 89 15.65 21.12 10.64
C ASN A 89 14.36 21.94 10.59
N ASN A 90 14.40 23.15 11.16
CA ASN A 90 13.33 24.12 11.02
C ASN A 90 13.05 24.41 9.54
N ASN A 91 11.78 24.60 9.21
CA ASN A 91 11.22 24.71 7.86
C ASN A 91 11.39 23.45 7.00
N ASN A 92 11.39 22.24 7.59
CA ASN A 92 11.40 20.99 6.81
C ASN A 92 10.22 20.92 5.85
N HIS A 93 9.03 21.22 6.38
CA HIS A 93 7.79 21.28 5.64
C HIS A 93 7.43 22.73 5.36
N THR A 94 7.33 23.09 4.08
CA THR A 94 6.90 24.44 3.67
C THR A 94 5.61 24.37 2.87
N TYR A 95 4.89 25.49 2.81
CA TYR A 95 3.55 25.53 2.22
C TYR A 95 3.38 26.73 1.30
N ASP A 96 2.47 26.61 0.34
CA ASP A 96 1.96 27.75 -0.40
C ASP A 96 1.03 28.63 0.47
N ALA A 97 0.52 29.72 -0.13
CA ALA A 97 -0.34 30.68 0.57
C ALA A 97 -1.70 30.11 0.99
N ILE A 98 -2.16 29.02 0.36
CA ILE A 98 -3.45 28.38 0.64
C ILE A 98 -3.30 27.09 1.47
N GLY A 99 -2.08 26.75 1.88
CA GLY A 99 -1.80 25.66 2.81
C GLY A 99 -1.50 24.32 2.16
N ASN A 100 -1.24 24.25 0.85
CA ASN A 100 -0.73 23.03 0.24
C ASN A 100 0.78 22.89 0.49
N LEU A 101 1.24 21.67 0.74
CA LEU A 101 2.65 21.37 0.95
C LEU A 101 3.44 21.69 -0.32
N LYS A 102 4.52 22.45 -0.17
CA LYS A 102 5.45 22.82 -1.23
C LYS A 102 6.74 22.02 -1.17
N SER A 103 7.24 21.70 0.01
CA SER A 103 8.46 20.90 0.19
C SER A 103 8.39 20.03 1.44
N ASP A 104 9.15 18.93 1.41
CA ASP A 104 9.51 18.08 2.55
C ASP A 104 10.99 17.74 2.37
N PHE A 105 11.87 18.54 2.99
CA PHE A 105 13.30 18.54 2.69
C PHE A 105 14.00 17.24 3.10
N THR A 106 13.70 16.70 4.28
CA THR A 106 14.24 15.42 4.76
C THR A 106 13.82 14.25 3.87
N ALA A 107 12.62 14.28 3.29
CA ALA A 107 12.20 13.29 2.30
C ALA A 107 12.80 13.51 0.89
N GLY A 108 13.61 14.56 0.69
CA GLY A 108 14.19 14.94 -0.59
C GLY A 108 13.21 15.59 -1.56
N VAL A 109 11.98 15.92 -1.13
CA VAL A 109 10.96 16.58 -1.95
C VAL A 109 11.20 18.09 -1.91
N THR A 110 11.85 18.61 -2.96
CA THR A 110 12.28 20.01 -3.04
C THR A 110 11.18 20.93 -3.54
N ASN A 111 10.24 20.43 -4.35
CA ASN A 111 9.11 21.21 -4.84
C ASN A 111 7.91 20.32 -5.20
N ILE A 112 6.72 20.74 -4.81
CA ILE A 112 5.43 20.20 -5.26
C ILE A 112 4.68 21.31 -5.99
N THR A 113 4.31 21.04 -7.24
CA THR A 113 3.51 21.96 -8.07
C THR A 113 2.06 21.53 -8.05
N TRP A 114 1.19 22.47 -7.71
CA TRP A 114 -0.26 22.26 -7.62
C TRP A 114 -0.97 22.97 -8.76
N SER A 115 -2.03 22.34 -9.28
CA SER A 115 -2.97 22.99 -10.17
C SER A 115 -3.89 23.93 -9.39
N VAL A 116 -4.57 24.82 -10.12
CA VAL A 116 -5.61 25.70 -9.56
C VAL A 116 -6.80 24.93 -8.96
N TYR A 117 -6.93 23.64 -9.30
CA TYR A 117 -7.97 22.74 -8.79
C TYR A 117 -7.50 21.91 -7.58
N GLY A 118 -6.32 22.23 -7.01
CA GLY A 118 -5.80 21.55 -5.83
C GLY A 118 -5.26 20.14 -6.10
N LYS A 119 -4.80 19.86 -7.33
CA LYS A 119 -4.21 18.57 -7.72
C LYS A 119 -2.71 18.71 -7.94
N ILE A 120 -1.91 17.74 -7.50
CA ILE A 120 -0.45 17.76 -7.73
C ILE A 120 -0.17 17.47 -9.20
N THR A 121 0.45 18.39 -9.92
CA THR A 121 0.85 18.15 -11.33
C THR A 121 2.28 17.65 -11.45
N ASN A 122 3.16 18.04 -10.52
CA ASN A 122 4.55 17.62 -10.49
C ASN A 122 5.12 17.60 -9.07
N ILE A 123 5.92 16.57 -8.77
CA ILE A 123 6.79 16.50 -7.59
C ILE A 123 8.24 16.43 -8.09
N THR A 124 9.08 17.34 -7.59
CA THR A 124 10.52 17.31 -7.81
C THR A 124 11.19 16.70 -6.58
N LYS A 125 11.93 15.61 -6.78
CA LYS A 125 12.69 14.89 -5.75
C LYS A 125 14.15 14.82 -6.14
N GLY A 126 14.99 15.67 -5.52
CA GLY A 126 16.36 15.89 -6.00
C GLY A 126 16.36 16.33 -7.47
N THR A 127 16.96 15.51 -8.35
CA THR A 127 16.98 15.71 -9.81
C THR A 127 15.83 15.02 -10.55
N ASN A 128 15.09 14.14 -9.87
CA ASN A 128 14.02 13.36 -10.47
C ASN A 128 12.70 14.14 -10.41
N SER A 129 11.82 13.86 -11.35
CA SER A 129 10.48 14.44 -11.39
C SER A 129 9.43 13.35 -11.56
N ILE A 130 8.30 13.55 -10.90
CA ILE A 130 7.13 12.69 -10.98
C ILE A 130 5.98 13.58 -11.40
N SER A 131 5.33 13.27 -12.51
CA SER A 131 4.25 14.09 -13.06
C SER A 131 2.93 13.33 -13.11
N TYR A 132 1.84 14.08 -12.99
CA TYR A 132 0.49 13.53 -12.97
C TYR A 132 -0.45 14.35 -13.84
N THR A 133 -1.43 13.66 -14.44
CA THR A 133 -2.55 14.32 -15.12
C THR A 133 -3.87 13.74 -14.62
N TYR A 134 -4.95 14.52 -14.82
CA TYR A 134 -6.26 14.26 -14.25
C TYR A 134 -7.36 14.45 -15.29
N ASP A 135 -8.47 13.74 -15.13
CA ASP A 135 -9.72 14.00 -15.85
C ASP A 135 -10.46 15.23 -15.27
N ALA A 136 -11.63 15.55 -15.84
CA ALA A 136 -12.44 16.70 -15.43
C ALA A 136 -13.04 16.54 -14.02
N GLU A 137 -13.29 15.30 -13.61
CA GLU A 137 -13.75 14.91 -12.28
C GLU A 137 -12.62 14.90 -11.24
N GLY A 138 -11.38 15.09 -11.68
CA GLY A 138 -10.19 15.15 -10.84
C GLY A 138 -9.63 13.78 -10.45
N ASN A 139 -10.02 12.70 -11.11
CA ASN A 139 -9.35 11.41 -10.96
C ASN A 139 -8.02 11.40 -11.71
N ARG A 140 -7.01 10.79 -11.10
CA ARG A 140 -5.70 10.60 -11.75
C ARG A 140 -5.85 9.69 -12.98
N ILE A 141 -5.42 10.16 -14.15
CA ILE A 141 -5.41 9.42 -15.42
C ILE A 141 -4.00 9.03 -15.87
N THR A 142 -2.96 9.78 -15.49
CA THR A 142 -1.57 9.36 -15.68
C THR A 142 -0.69 9.63 -14.46
N LYS A 143 0.34 8.79 -14.29
CA LYS A 143 1.50 8.99 -13.41
C LYS A 143 2.76 8.67 -14.21
N SER A 144 3.69 9.60 -14.34
CA SER A 144 4.98 9.36 -15.00
C SER A 144 6.13 9.54 -14.01
N ALA A 145 6.89 8.47 -13.77
CA ALA A 145 8.03 8.42 -12.87
C ALA A 145 9.06 7.40 -13.39
N ASP A 146 10.35 7.65 -13.17
CA ASP A 146 11.45 6.71 -13.48
C ASP A 146 11.39 6.12 -14.91
N GLY A 147 10.99 6.95 -15.88
CA GLY A 147 10.87 6.55 -17.29
C GLY A 147 9.66 5.68 -17.63
N ILE A 148 8.73 5.46 -16.69
CA ILE A 148 7.50 4.69 -16.88
C ILE A 148 6.29 5.62 -16.76
N THR A 149 5.38 5.55 -17.73
CA THR A 149 4.07 6.21 -17.63
C THR A 149 2.99 5.18 -17.37
N THR A 150 2.37 5.27 -16.19
CA THR A 150 1.19 4.52 -15.79
C THR A 150 -0.06 5.27 -16.23
N ILE A 151 -1.01 4.57 -16.85
CA ILE A 151 -2.25 5.11 -17.40
C ILE A 151 -3.42 4.35 -16.78
N TYR A 152 -4.40 5.08 -16.26
CA TYR A 152 -5.57 4.51 -15.57
C TYR A 152 -6.80 4.63 -16.46
N VAL A 153 -7.41 3.49 -16.81
CA VAL A 153 -8.70 3.42 -17.48
C VAL A 153 -9.77 3.22 -16.44
N ARG A 154 -10.79 4.07 -16.42
CA ARG A 154 -11.84 4.09 -15.40
C ARG A 154 -13.22 3.86 -16.00
N ASP A 155 -14.14 3.37 -15.19
CA ASP A 155 -15.57 3.37 -15.51
C ASP A 155 -16.20 4.77 -15.31
N GLY A 156 -17.48 4.91 -15.65
CA GLY A 156 -18.20 6.18 -15.51
C GLY A 156 -18.42 6.64 -14.06
N SER A 157 -18.12 5.79 -13.06
CA SER A 157 -18.14 6.15 -11.63
C SER A 157 -16.76 6.54 -11.10
N GLY A 158 -15.72 6.52 -11.96
CA GLY A 158 -14.34 6.82 -11.59
C GLY A 158 -13.56 5.63 -11.02
N LYS A 159 -14.12 4.41 -10.97
CA LYS A 159 -13.38 3.21 -10.52
C LYS A 159 -12.40 2.77 -11.61
N VAL A 160 -11.17 2.44 -11.22
CA VAL A 160 -10.14 1.95 -12.16
C VAL A 160 -10.52 0.56 -12.63
N GLN A 161 -10.73 0.38 -13.93
CA GLN A 161 -11.00 -0.93 -14.54
C GLN A 161 -9.73 -1.62 -15.01
N SER A 162 -8.78 -0.85 -15.54
CA SER A 162 -7.52 -1.38 -16.03
C SER A 162 -6.41 -0.36 -15.92
N VAL A 163 -5.20 -0.85 -15.72
CA VAL A 163 -3.98 -0.06 -15.71
C VAL A 163 -3.09 -0.51 -16.86
N TYR A 164 -2.53 0.48 -17.55
CA TYR A 164 -1.51 0.28 -18.57
C TYR A 164 -0.21 0.94 -18.15
N VAL A 165 0.91 0.36 -18.57
CA VAL A 165 2.24 0.94 -18.41
C VAL A 165 2.86 1.17 -19.78
N LYS A 166 3.53 2.31 -19.93
CA LYS A 166 4.34 2.65 -21.10
C LYS A 166 5.76 2.98 -20.63
N PRO A 167 6.67 2.00 -20.63
CA PRO A 167 8.09 2.26 -20.41
C PRO A 167 8.68 3.13 -21.53
N ALA A 168 9.71 3.91 -21.22
CA ALA A 168 10.44 4.69 -22.20
C ALA A 168 10.98 3.78 -23.32
N GLY A 169 10.67 4.13 -24.57
CA GLY A 169 11.10 3.35 -25.74
C GLY A 169 10.34 2.04 -25.98
N SER A 170 9.33 1.71 -25.17
CA SER A 170 8.49 0.52 -25.34
C SER A 170 7.05 0.86 -25.72
N GLY A 171 6.34 -0.12 -26.27
CA GLY A 171 4.91 -0.04 -26.52
C GLY A 171 4.09 0.00 -25.23
N LEU A 172 2.83 0.40 -25.36
CA LEU A 172 1.85 0.36 -24.27
C LEU A 172 1.55 -1.11 -23.90
N GLN A 173 1.53 -1.43 -22.61
CA GLN A 173 1.25 -2.77 -22.08
C GLN A 173 0.13 -2.69 -21.06
N GLN A 174 -0.86 -3.59 -21.14
CA GLN A 174 -1.86 -3.72 -20.09
C GLN A 174 -1.21 -4.46 -18.92
N SER A 175 -1.04 -3.78 -17.79
CA SER A 175 -0.39 -4.38 -16.62
C SER A 175 -1.40 -5.04 -15.70
N GLU A 176 -2.59 -4.44 -15.55
CA GLU A 176 -3.57 -4.84 -14.53
C GLU A 176 -5.00 -4.74 -15.07
N VAL A 177 -5.84 -5.70 -14.69
CA VAL A 177 -7.30 -5.61 -14.79
C VAL A 177 -7.90 -5.79 -13.40
N HIS A 178 -8.69 -4.83 -12.95
CA HIS A 178 -9.22 -4.85 -11.59
C HIS A 178 -10.48 -5.70 -11.49
N LEU A 179 -10.59 -6.41 -10.37
CA LEU A 179 -11.75 -7.23 -10.03
C LEU A 179 -12.53 -6.56 -8.90
N TYR A 180 -13.84 -6.43 -9.08
CA TYR A 180 -14.73 -5.77 -8.12
C TYR A 180 -15.89 -6.66 -7.70
N GLY A 181 -16.23 -6.59 -6.42
CA GLY A 181 -17.58 -6.81 -5.90
C GLY A 181 -18.20 -5.45 -5.56
N SER A 182 -18.60 -5.25 -4.31
CA SER A 182 -18.95 -3.90 -3.81
C SER A 182 -17.72 -2.98 -3.76
N ASN A 183 -16.59 -3.53 -3.35
CA ASN A 183 -15.25 -2.92 -3.36
C ASN A 183 -14.31 -3.72 -4.26
N ARG A 184 -13.09 -3.23 -4.46
CA ARG A 184 -12.04 -4.03 -5.14
C ARG A 184 -11.78 -5.29 -4.30
N ILE A 185 -11.64 -6.41 -4.98
CA ILE A 185 -11.37 -7.72 -4.36
C ILE A 185 -10.05 -8.33 -4.84
N GLY A 186 -9.41 -7.72 -5.84
CA GLY A 186 -8.18 -8.21 -6.44
C GLY A 186 -7.92 -7.62 -7.82
N ILE A 187 -6.89 -8.15 -8.47
CA ILE A 187 -6.47 -7.80 -9.82
C ILE A 187 -6.09 -9.06 -10.59
N ILE A 188 -6.10 -8.94 -11.91
CA ILE A 188 -5.40 -9.83 -12.82
C ILE A 188 -4.06 -9.17 -13.16
N ASP A 189 -2.94 -9.79 -12.77
CA ASP A 189 -1.57 -9.39 -13.02
C ASP A 189 -0.97 -10.23 -14.17
N GLY A 190 -0.88 -9.67 -15.37
CA GLY A 190 -0.31 -10.37 -16.55
C GLY A 190 -1.24 -10.55 -17.76
N ALA A 191 -2.24 -9.68 -17.96
CA ALA A 191 -3.08 -9.75 -19.15
C ALA A 191 -2.23 -9.62 -20.45
N SER A 192 -2.00 -10.75 -21.13
CA SER A 192 -1.37 -10.74 -22.46
C SER A 192 -2.22 -9.90 -23.41
N ALA A 193 -1.57 -8.91 -24.02
CA ALA A 193 -2.17 -8.04 -25.01
C ALA A 193 -2.79 -8.88 -26.14
N VAL A 194 -4.12 -8.85 -26.22
CA VAL A 194 -4.97 -9.51 -27.24
C VAL A 194 -4.87 -11.05 -27.21
N PRO A 195 -5.97 -11.75 -26.90
CA PRO A 195 -5.96 -13.21 -26.96
C PRO A 195 -5.62 -13.68 -28.38
N PRO A 196 -4.66 -14.61 -28.55
CA PRO A 196 -4.17 -14.97 -29.87
C PRO A 196 -5.31 -15.49 -30.74
N THR A 197 -5.37 -14.97 -31.96
CA THR A 197 -6.37 -15.37 -32.94
C THR A 197 -5.88 -16.56 -33.77
N ARG A 198 -6.72 -17.58 -33.91
CA ARG A 198 -6.52 -18.72 -34.82
C ARG A 198 -7.52 -18.64 -35.96
N ASN A 199 -7.05 -18.74 -37.19
CA ASN A 199 -7.94 -19.00 -38.31
C ASN A 199 -8.46 -20.44 -38.20
N LEU A 200 -9.78 -20.60 -38.21
CA LEU A 200 -10.42 -21.90 -38.22
C LEU A 200 -10.42 -22.44 -39.66
N GLU A 201 -10.24 -23.74 -39.83
CA GLU A 201 -10.37 -24.40 -41.14
C GLU A 201 -11.82 -24.29 -41.66
N ASN A 202 -12.03 -24.55 -42.95
CA ASN A 202 -13.37 -24.68 -43.57
C ASN A 202 -14.30 -23.44 -43.48
N GLY A 203 -13.75 -22.23 -43.47
CA GLY A 203 -14.55 -21.00 -43.63
C GLY A 203 -15.28 -20.54 -42.37
N TYR A 204 -14.95 -21.07 -41.19
CA TYR A 204 -15.52 -20.63 -39.90
C TYR A 204 -14.91 -19.31 -39.37
N GLY A 205 -14.07 -18.62 -40.14
CA GLY A 205 -13.48 -17.34 -39.77
C GLY A 205 -12.37 -17.45 -38.72
N THR A 206 -12.22 -16.42 -37.91
CA THR A 206 -11.15 -16.31 -36.91
C THR A 206 -11.72 -16.56 -35.51
N ALA A 207 -11.14 -17.51 -34.78
CA ALA A 207 -11.44 -17.76 -33.37
C ALA A 207 -10.43 -17.08 -32.45
N THR A 208 -10.91 -16.66 -31.29
CA THR A 208 -10.09 -16.09 -30.21
C THR A 208 -9.77 -17.19 -29.20
N ILE A 209 -8.50 -17.43 -28.91
CA ILE A 209 -8.11 -18.39 -27.86
C ILE A 209 -8.19 -17.68 -26.51
N SER A 210 -9.08 -18.14 -25.65
CA SER A 210 -9.09 -17.75 -24.23
C SER A 210 -8.29 -18.79 -23.44
N THR A 211 -7.05 -18.48 -23.10
CA THR A 211 -6.25 -19.33 -22.20
C THR A 211 -6.51 -18.93 -20.76
N PHE A 212 -6.96 -19.87 -19.94
CA PHE A 212 -6.98 -19.68 -18.49
C PHE A 212 -5.60 -20.04 -17.93
N ILE A 213 -4.85 -19.04 -17.51
CA ILE A 213 -3.55 -19.21 -16.89
C ILE A 213 -3.73 -19.03 -15.39
N ARG A 214 -3.32 -20.05 -14.62
CA ARG A 214 -3.22 -19.94 -13.16
C ARG A 214 -1.98 -19.11 -12.82
N ASN A 215 -2.01 -18.45 -11.67
CA ASN A 215 -0.95 -17.58 -11.15
C ASN A 215 -1.00 -16.13 -11.69
N GLU A 216 -2.08 -15.73 -12.36
CA GLU A 216 -2.28 -14.37 -12.92
C GLU A 216 -3.36 -13.58 -12.19
N LYS A 217 -3.89 -14.09 -11.07
CA LYS A 217 -4.85 -13.37 -10.24
C LYS A 217 -4.32 -13.23 -8.85
N THR A 218 -4.45 -12.02 -8.33
CA THR A 218 -4.08 -11.66 -6.97
C THR A 218 -5.31 -11.10 -6.26
N PHE A 219 -5.71 -11.73 -5.16
CA PHE A 219 -6.88 -11.34 -4.37
C PHE A 219 -6.48 -10.63 -3.08
N GLU A 220 -7.26 -9.63 -2.67
CA GLU A 220 -7.03 -8.83 -1.47
C GLU A 220 -7.71 -9.45 -0.24
N LEU A 221 -6.98 -9.55 0.87
CA LEU A 221 -7.51 -9.84 2.20
C LEU A 221 -7.46 -8.56 3.04
N SER A 222 -8.59 -7.85 3.08
CA SER A 222 -8.70 -6.54 3.71
C SER A 222 -9.39 -6.59 5.07
N ASN A 223 -9.01 -5.69 5.97
CA ASN A 223 -9.69 -5.53 7.26
C ASN A 223 -10.93 -4.61 7.16
N HIS A 224 -11.60 -4.38 8.28
CA HIS A 224 -12.82 -3.56 8.37
C HIS A 224 -12.62 -2.07 8.03
N LEU A 225 -11.38 -1.56 8.08
CA LEU A 225 -11.02 -0.20 7.66
C LEU A 225 -10.66 -0.13 6.17
N GLY A 226 -10.57 -1.29 5.51
CA GLY A 226 -10.16 -1.41 4.12
C GLY A 226 -8.66 -1.48 3.91
N ASN A 227 -7.85 -1.69 4.96
CA ASN A 227 -6.41 -1.95 4.79
C ASN A 227 -6.23 -3.31 4.15
N VAL A 228 -5.49 -3.38 3.04
CA VAL A 228 -5.08 -4.65 2.44
C VAL A 228 -3.97 -5.25 3.31
N LEU A 229 -4.29 -6.27 4.10
CA LEU A 229 -3.33 -6.88 5.04
C LEU A 229 -2.51 -8.00 4.38
N ALA A 230 -3.12 -8.71 3.44
CA ALA A 230 -2.43 -9.73 2.66
C ALA A 230 -3.01 -9.83 1.27
N THR A 231 -2.22 -10.36 0.34
CA THR A 231 -2.69 -10.75 -0.98
C THR A 231 -2.36 -12.20 -1.26
N VAL A 232 -3.25 -12.88 -1.98
CA VAL A 232 -3.11 -14.31 -2.30
C VAL A 232 -3.35 -14.57 -3.79
N GLY A 233 -2.54 -15.46 -4.38
CA GLY A 233 -2.70 -15.90 -5.75
C GLY A 233 -3.89 -16.84 -5.95
N ASP A 234 -4.34 -17.02 -7.19
CA ASP A 234 -5.30 -18.07 -7.57
C ASP A 234 -4.67 -19.47 -7.73
N LYS A 235 -3.36 -19.59 -7.50
CA LYS A 235 -2.64 -20.84 -7.48
C LYS A 235 -2.68 -21.47 -6.08
N LYS A 236 -2.89 -22.79 -6.04
CA LYS A 236 -2.71 -23.61 -4.82
C LYS A 236 -1.30 -24.21 -4.83
N ILE A 237 -0.62 -24.18 -3.68
CA ILE A 237 0.68 -24.81 -3.50
C ILE A 237 0.45 -26.23 -2.96
N GLN A 238 1.01 -27.22 -3.64
CA GLN A 238 0.92 -28.63 -3.25
C GLN A 238 2.00 -28.92 -2.20
N ASN A 239 1.62 -29.57 -1.10
CA ASN A 239 2.56 -30.08 -0.12
C ASN A 239 2.52 -31.61 -0.16
N SER A 240 3.71 -32.19 -0.27
CA SER A 240 3.94 -33.62 -0.32
C SER A 240 5.25 -33.92 0.41
N THR A 241 5.22 -34.88 1.32
CA THR A 241 6.39 -35.31 2.08
C THR A 241 7.23 -36.30 1.27
N ASP A 242 6.60 -37.04 0.37
CA ASP A 242 7.23 -38.10 -0.43
C ASP A 242 7.35 -37.78 -1.94
N ASN A 243 6.88 -36.60 -2.36
CA ASN A 243 6.80 -36.13 -3.74
C ASN A 243 6.06 -37.11 -4.69
N SER A 244 5.22 -37.98 -4.13
CA SER A 244 4.50 -39.04 -4.85
C SER A 244 2.98 -38.86 -4.74
N SER A 245 2.51 -38.33 -3.61
CA SER A 245 1.10 -38.01 -3.37
C SER A 245 0.95 -36.63 -2.72
N VAL A 246 -0.04 -35.86 -3.19
CA VAL A 246 -0.37 -34.56 -2.58
C VAL A 246 -1.17 -34.80 -1.30
N GLU A 247 -0.66 -34.34 -0.16
CA GLU A 247 -1.32 -34.52 1.13
C GLU A 247 -2.29 -33.38 1.42
N TYR A 248 -1.88 -32.14 1.18
CA TYR A 248 -2.71 -30.95 1.37
C TYR A 248 -2.23 -29.78 0.50
N PHE A 249 -3.04 -28.72 0.48
CA PHE A 249 -2.75 -27.50 -0.27
C PHE A 249 -2.62 -26.31 0.67
N THR A 250 -1.67 -25.43 0.39
CA THR A 250 -1.55 -24.11 1.00
C THR A 250 -1.88 -23.01 -0.01
N ALA A 251 -2.27 -21.84 0.51
CA ALA A 251 -2.47 -20.65 -0.31
C ALA A 251 -1.12 -20.09 -0.76
N ASP A 252 -1.08 -19.55 -1.98
CA ASP A 252 0.06 -18.79 -2.49
C ASP A 252 -0.02 -17.35 -1.97
N VAL A 253 0.56 -17.08 -0.81
CA VAL A 253 0.61 -15.72 -0.24
C VAL A 253 1.59 -14.90 -1.06
N ARG A 254 1.13 -13.77 -1.61
CA ARG A 254 1.92 -12.87 -2.46
C ARG A 254 2.53 -11.72 -1.67
N THR A 255 1.74 -11.10 -0.80
CA THR A 255 2.18 -10.06 0.12
C THR A 255 1.48 -10.21 1.46
N ALA A 256 2.12 -9.71 2.53
CA ALA A 256 1.44 -9.42 3.80
C ALA A 256 2.05 -8.15 4.41
N SER A 257 1.26 -7.35 5.12
CA SER A 257 1.70 -6.12 5.78
C SER A 257 0.75 -5.72 6.90
N ASP A 258 1.31 -5.43 8.07
CA ASP A 258 0.59 -4.77 9.17
C ASP A 258 0.90 -3.27 9.21
N TYR A 259 -0.04 -2.50 9.76
CA TYR A 259 0.02 -1.03 9.79
C TYR A 259 -0.21 -0.50 11.21
N TYR A 260 0.55 0.51 11.59
CA TYR A 260 0.16 1.43 12.67
C TYR A 260 -1.14 2.18 12.28
N PRO A 261 -1.89 2.80 13.22
CA PRO A 261 -3.19 3.42 12.97
C PRO A 261 -3.21 4.47 11.87
N TYR A 262 -2.12 5.22 11.69
CA TYR A 262 -1.99 6.20 10.62
C TYR A 262 -1.47 5.61 9.30
N GLY A 263 -1.34 4.29 9.22
CA GLY A 263 -1.02 3.59 7.98
C GLY A 263 0.46 3.44 7.68
N MET A 264 1.33 3.83 8.60
CA MET A 264 2.76 3.51 8.51
C MET A 264 2.90 1.99 8.68
N LEU A 265 3.75 1.38 7.86
CA LEU A 265 4.00 -0.05 7.94
C LEU A 265 4.73 -0.40 9.24
N MET A 266 4.32 -1.48 9.88
CA MET A 266 4.99 -2.01 11.06
C MET A 266 6.29 -2.73 10.64
N PRO A 267 7.48 -2.29 11.12
CA PRO A 267 8.73 -2.95 10.78
C PRO A 267 8.72 -4.43 11.17
N GLY A 268 9.17 -5.30 10.27
CA GLY A 268 9.16 -6.75 10.50
C GLY A 268 7.85 -7.45 10.22
N ARG A 269 6.74 -6.72 10.14
CA ARG A 269 5.42 -7.29 9.85
C ARG A 269 5.06 -7.12 8.40
N SER A 270 5.98 -7.55 7.53
CA SER A 270 5.75 -7.58 6.10
C SER A 270 6.31 -8.87 5.49
N TYR A 271 5.61 -9.38 4.48
CA TYR A 271 6.03 -10.49 3.65
C TYR A 271 6.06 -10.04 2.19
N ALA A 272 7.16 -10.36 1.51
CA ALA A 272 7.52 -9.86 0.17
C ALA A 272 7.70 -8.31 0.12
N PRO A 273 8.34 -7.77 -0.93
CA PRO A 273 8.46 -6.32 -1.08
C PRO A 273 7.09 -5.65 -1.09
N VAL A 274 6.88 -4.65 -0.24
CA VAL A 274 5.58 -3.99 -0.06
C VAL A 274 5.07 -3.34 -1.35
N ASN A 275 5.97 -2.84 -2.19
CA ASN A 275 5.65 -2.24 -3.49
C ASN A 275 5.36 -3.26 -4.61
N SER A 276 5.42 -4.56 -4.32
CA SER A 276 5.00 -5.59 -5.29
C SER A 276 3.49 -5.59 -5.51
N TYR A 277 2.72 -4.97 -4.60
CA TYR A 277 1.29 -4.72 -4.78
C TYR A 277 0.97 -3.22 -4.68
N ARG A 278 0.14 -2.73 -5.60
CA ARG A 278 -0.15 -1.29 -5.77
C ARG A 278 -0.91 -0.67 -4.59
N TYR A 279 -1.74 -1.46 -3.90
CA TYR A 279 -2.69 -0.98 -2.91
C TYR A 279 -2.31 -1.43 -1.49
N GLY A 280 -2.63 -0.62 -0.49
CA GLY A 280 -2.29 -0.94 0.90
C GLY A 280 -3.29 -0.34 1.89
N PHE A 281 -2.81 0.62 2.68
CA PHE A 281 -3.60 1.32 3.68
C PHE A 281 -4.87 1.95 3.08
N ASN A 282 -6.02 1.71 3.71
CA ASN A 282 -7.36 2.14 3.25
C ASN A 282 -7.66 1.80 1.77
N SER A 283 -7.07 0.73 1.24
CA SER A 283 -7.18 0.29 -0.16
C SER A 283 -6.70 1.33 -1.17
N LYS A 284 -5.89 2.30 -0.73
CA LYS A 284 -5.37 3.39 -1.56
C LYS A 284 -4.08 2.99 -2.25
N GLU A 285 -3.86 3.62 -3.40
CA GLU A 285 -2.67 3.37 -4.21
C GLU A 285 -1.46 4.04 -3.56
N GLN A 286 -0.36 3.30 -3.51
CA GLN A 286 0.93 3.79 -3.04
C GLN A 286 1.67 4.55 -4.17
N ASP A 287 2.37 5.63 -3.80
CA ASP A 287 3.32 6.33 -4.69
C ASP A 287 4.77 6.13 -4.17
N PRO A 288 5.35 4.93 -4.35
CA PRO A 288 6.65 4.59 -3.78
C PRO A 288 7.79 5.45 -4.33
N GLU A 289 7.64 6.02 -5.52
CA GLU A 289 8.65 6.85 -6.16
C GLU A 289 8.91 8.15 -5.37
N VAL A 290 7.93 8.59 -4.58
CA VAL A 290 8.00 9.86 -3.83
C VAL A 290 8.75 9.67 -2.50
N LYS A 291 8.32 8.75 -1.63
CA LYS A 291 8.85 8.60 -0.26
C LYS A 291 9.24 7.16 0.09
N GLY A 292 9.27 6.24 -0.87
CA GLY A 292 9.41 4.81 -0.64
C GLY A 292 8.07 4.11 -0.45
N ALA A 293 8.11 2.77 -0.44
CA ALA A 293 6.92 1.94 -0.33
C ALA A 293 6.12 2.26 0.95
N GLY A 294 4.80 2.37 0.82
CA GLY A 294 3.89 2.62 1.93
C GLY A 294 3.95 4.01 2.55
N ASN A 295 4.74 4.95 2.00
CA ASN A 295 4.99 6.26 2.62
C ASN A 295 4.27 7.42 1.94
N GLN A 296 3.46 7.16 0.91
CA GLN A 296 2.56 8.13 0.32
C GLN A 296 1.40 7.41 -0.37
N TYR A 297 0.18 7.89 -0.15
CA TYR A 297 -1.04 7.30 -0.71
C TYR A 297 -1.90 8.32 -1.45
N ASP A 298 -2.42 7.93 -2.61
CA ASP A 298 -3.39 8.71 -3.39
C ASP A 298 -4.84 8.40 -2.94
N TYR A 299 -5.49 9.39 -2.32
CA TYR A 299 -6.91 9.33 -1.92
C TYR A 299 -7.85 9.95 -2.97
N GLY A 300 -7.34 10.29 -4.15
CA GLY A 300 -8.06 10.92 -5.25
C GLY A 300 -8.09 12.44 -5.09
N PHE A 301 -8.75 12.96 -4.05
CA PHE A 301 -8.82 14.41 -3.81
C PHE A 301 -7.60 14.99 -3.11
N ARG A 302 -6.95 14.19 -2.28
CA ARG A 302 -5.78 14.59 -1.51
C ARG A 302 -4.76 13.47 -1.50
N ILE A 303 -3.51 13.84 -1.24
CA ILE A 303 -2.41 12.90 -1.06
C ILE A 303 -2.09 12.81 0.44
N TYR A 304 -1.84 11.60 0.93
CA TYR A 304 -1.66 11.31 2.34
C TYR A 304 -0.25 10.78 2.63
N ASP A 305 0.42 11.32 3.64
CA ASP A 305 1.65 10.79 4.20
C ASP A 305 1.34 10.09 5.54
N PRO A 306 1.36 8.75 5.55
CA PRO A 306 1.03 7.95 6.73
C PRO A 306 2.12 7.98 7.81
N ARG A 307 3.37 8.29 7.44
CA ARG A 307 4.48 8.33 8.40
C ARG A 307 4.25 9.40 9.46
N ILE A 308 3.65 10.52 9.04
CA ILE A 308 3.37 11.69 9.88
C ILE A 308 1.88 11.93 10.10
N GLY A 309 1.02 11.04 9.60
CA GLY A 309 -0.43 11.12 9.75
C GLY A 309 -1.09 12.35 9.13
N LYS A 310 -0.59 12.87 7.99
CA LYS A 310 -1.08 14.14 7.40
C LYS A 310 -1.39 14.07 5.91
N PHE A 311 -2.43 14.80 5.51
CA PHE A 311 -2.67 15.14 4.11
C PHE A 311 -1.75 16.27 3.66
N LEU A 312 -1.33 16.24 2.40
CA LEU A 312 -0.41 17.23 1.82
C LEU A 312 -1.12 18.54 1.41
N SER A 313 -2.45 18.59 1.55
CA SER A 313 -3.27 19.76 1.21
C SER A 313 -4.43 19.92 2.17
N VAL A 314 -4.94 21.15 2.25
CA VAL A 314 -6.19 21.47 2.92
C VAL A 314 -7.35 20.74 2.21
N ASP A 315 -8.38 20.36 2.96
CA ASP A 315 -9.57 19.76 2.36
C ASP A 315 -10.20 20.72 1.34
N PRO A 316 -10.44 20.29 0.08
CA PRO A 316 -11.11 21.13 -0.93
C PRO A 316 -12.45 21.69 -0.47
N LEU A 317 -13.14 20.98 0.43
CA LEU A 317 -14.44 21.38 0.99
C LEU A 317 -14.31 22.19 2.29
N ALA A 318 -13.09 22.47 2.78
CA ALA A 318 -12.89 23.19 4.04
C ALA A 318 -13.62 24.54 4.08
N LYS A 319 -13.79 25.24 2.95
CA LYS A 319 -14.55 26.50 2.90
C LYS A 319 -16.06 26.32 3.05
N SER A 320 -16.57 25.11 2.85
CA SER A 320 -17.99 24.76 2.92
C SER A 320 -18.43 24.33 4.31
N PHE A 321 -17.49 24.11 5.22
CA PHE A 321 -17.75 23.67 6.58
C PHE A 321 -17.04 24.62 7.56
N PRO A 322 -17.74 25.11 8.60
CA PRO A 322 -17.23 26.13 9.51
C PRO A 322 -16.06 25.67 10.39
#